data_AF-A0A7S2WR65-F1
#
_entry.id   AF-A0A7S2WR65-F1
#
_cell.length_a   1.000
_cell.length_b   1.000
_cell.length_c   1.000
_cell.angle_alpha   90.00
_cell.angle_beta   90.00
_cell.angle_gamma   90.00
#
_symmetry.space_group_name_H-M   'P 1'
#
loop_
_entity.id
_entity.type
_entity.pdbx_description
1 polymer ?
#
loop_
_entity_poly.entity_id
_entity_poly.type
_entity_poly.pdbx_seq_one_letter_code
_entity_poly.pdbx_strand_id
1 'polypeptide(L)'
;EWVPPDYHAISKGYQKDLPVVAGRFQRTPRDSTEEQALRLEIERFAVPELLFHPTDCGMHQAGLPNLVAEALAACAPAHQPLLARNIVIVGGGARLPGLEPRLARELQPLLPAHCVVQVHQPNNPELCAWKGLSARAAADPEFLRLTKGEYEELGADRALEVFSRW
;
A
#
# COMPACT_ATOMS: atom_id res chain seq x y z
N GLU A 1 23.87 -2.14 -0.91
CA GLU A 1 24.08 -2.23 0.55
C GLU A 1 23.37 -1.07 1.22
N TRP A 2 23.08 -1.16 2.51
CA TRP A 2 22.51 -0.07 3.30
C TRP A 2 23.51 0.35 4.37
N VAL A 3 23.81 1.64 4.45
CA VAL A 3 24.72 2.20 5.46
C VAL A 3 23.86 2.86 6.55
N PRO A 4 23.97 2.45 7.83
CA PRO A 4 23.25 3.06 8.94
C PRO A 4 23.70 4.50 9.19
N PRO A 5 22.85 5.32 9.83
CA PRO A 5 23.27 6.63 10.31
C PRO A 5 24.34 6.45 11.41
N ASP A 6 25.49 7.09 11.21
CA ASP A 6 26.42 7.38 12.28
C ASP A 6 26.10 8.79 12.78
N TYR A 7 25.40 8.90 13.91
CA TYR A 7 24.80 10.13 14.46
C TYR A 7 25.81 11.27 14.75
N HIS A 8 27.10 11.07 14.45
CA HIS A 8 28.14 12.08 14.41
C HIS A 8 28.26 12.82 13.07
N ALA A 9 28.08 12.13 11.94
CA ALA A 9 28.28 12.69 10.59
C ALA A 9 27.02 12.60 9.72
N ILE A 10 26.19 11.58 9.93
CA ILE A 10 25.06 11.23 9.07
C ILE A 10 23.84 10.96 9.94
N SER A 11 22.82 11.81 9.85
CA SER A 11 21.57 11.66 10.61
C SER A 11 20.60 10.64 10.01
N LYS A 12 20.77 10.26 8.74
CA LYS A 12 19.93 9.28 8.04
C LYS A 12 20.80 8.32 7.22
N GLY A 13 20.58 7.02 7.42
CA GLY A 13 21.22 5.99 6.61
C GLY A 13 20.85 6.13 5.13
N TYR A 14 21.72 5.62 4.25
CA TYR A 14 21.56 5.73 2.81
C TYR A 14 21.81 4.40 2.11
N GLN A 15 21.22 4.25 0.93
CA GLN A 15 21.50 3.10 0.06
C GLN A 15 22.81 3.35 -0.70
N LYS A 16 23.73 2.40 -0.59
CA LYS A 16 24.99 2.37 -1.35
C LYS A 16 24.84 1.35 -2.47
N ASP A 17 24.82 1.82 -3.71
CA ASP A 17 24.78 0.94 -4.87
C ASP A 17 26.14 0.28 -5.08
N LEU A 18 26.15 -1.04 -5.25
CA LEU A 18 27.37 -1.78 -5.53
C LEU A 18 27.62 -1.83 -7.03
N PRO A 19 28.86 -1.60 -7.49
CA PRO A 19 29.20 -1.80 -8.89
C PRO A 19 28.99 -3.26 -9.28
N VAL A 20 28.24 -3.47 -10.36
CA VAL A 20 28.02 -4.80 -10.94
C VAL A 20 29.11 -5.03 -11.97
N VAL A 21 30.02 -5.97 -11.69
CA VAL A 21 31.10 -6.36 -12.61
C VAL A 21 30.92 -7.84 -12.95
N ALA A 22 30.79 -8.16 -14.24
CA ALA A 22 30.58 -9.52 -14.74
C ALA A 22 29.38 -10.25 -14.09
N GLY A 23 28.26 -9.54 -13.89
CA GLY A 23 27.03 -10.10 -13.33
C GLY A 23 27.10 -10.47 -11.84
N ARG A 24 28.20 -10.11 -11.16
CA ARG A 24 28.36 -10.29 -9.71
C ARG A 24 28.52 -8.93 -9.05
N PHE A 25 27.85 -8.75 -7.91
CA PHE A 25 28.07 -7.60 -7.05
C PHE A 25 29.48 -7.69 -6.46
N GLN A 26 30.38 -6.79 -6.85
CA GLN A 26 31.72 -6.71 -6.29
C GLN A 26 31.74 -5.71 -5.13
N ARG A 27 32.48 -6.04 -4.07
CA ARG A 27 32.73 -5.10 -2.97
C ARG A 27 33.55 -3.95 -3.52
N THR A 28 33.15 -2.72 -3.23
CA THR A 28 34.11 -1.62 -3.24
C THR A 28 35.18 -1.95 -2.17
N PRO A 29 36.47 -1.70 -2.42
CA PRO A 29 37.49 -1.78 -1.38
C PRO A 29 37.01 -1.01 -0.14
N ARG A 30 37.26 -1.54 1.05
CA ARG A 30 36.99 -0.80 2.29
C ARG A 30 37.88 0.42 2.28
N ASP A 31 37.36 1.56 1.82
CA ASP A 31 37.99 2.84 2.09
C ASP A 31 38.10 2.99 3.61
N SER A 32 39.21 3.56 4.05
CA SER A 32 39.73 3.60 5.42
C SER A 32 38.87 4.35 6.45
N THR A 33 37.60 4.61 6.15
CA THR A 33 36.58 5.09 7.08
C THR A 33 35.62 3.95 7.41
N GLU A 34 35.42 3.68 8.69
CA GLU A 34 34.67 2.58 9.29
C GLU A 34 33.14 2.60 8.98
N GLU A 35 32.74 2.73 7.72
CA GLU A 35 31.33 2.67 7.33
C GLU A 35 30.83 1.22 7.46
N GLN A 36 30.08 0.95 8.54
CA GLN A 36 29.44 -0.35 8.75
C GLN A 36 28.26 -0.55 7.77
N ALA A 37 28.51 -1.12 6.58
CA ALA A 37 27.45 -1.42 5.63
C ALA A 37 26.74 -2.76 5.91
N LEU A 38 25.40 -2.77 5.86
CA LEU A 38 24.55 -3.97 5.90
C LEU A 38 24.22 -4.43 4.47
N ARG A 39 24.44 -5.71 4.20
CA ARG A 39 24.03 -6.35 2.94
C ARG A 39 22.59 -6.85 3.10
N LEU A 40 21.71 -6.40 2.20
CA LEU A 40 20.32 -6.85 2.12
C LEU A 40 20.17 -7.69 0.84
N GLU A 41 19.74 -8.93 0.99
CA GLU A 41 19.57 -9.87 -0.11
C GLU A 41 18.12 -10.34 -0.16
N ILE A 42 17.81 -11.42 0.55
CA ILE A 42 16.53 -12.10 0.54
C ILE A 42 15.45 -11.24 1.19
N GLU A 43 15.82 -10.46 2.19
CA GLU A 43 14.93 -9.59 2.96
C GLU A 43 14.19 -8.59 2.07
N ARG A 44 14.79 -8.19 0.94
CA ARG A 44 14.22 -7.23 0.00
C ARG A 44 12.95 -7.74 -0.68
N PHE A 45 12.78 -9.05 -0.78
CA PHE A 45 11.60 -9.67 -1.40
C PHE A 45 10.83 -10.54 -0.41
N ALA A 46 11.48 -11.17 0.58
CA ALA A 46 10.80 -11.95 1.60
C ALA A 46 9.86 -11.10 2.47
N VAL A 47 10.25 -9.87 2.81
CA VAL A 47 9.40 -8.97 3.61
C VAL A 47 8.10 -8.60 2.89
N PRO A 48 8.11 -8.07 1.65
CA PRO A 48 6.88 -7.76 0.93
C PRO A 48 6.09 -9.02 0.50
N GLU A 49 6.73 -10.19 0.39
CA GLU A 49 6.03 -11.45 0.05
C GLU A 49 5.00 -11.83 1.12
N LEU A 50 5.17 -11.39 2.38
CA LEU A 50 4.19 -11.62 3.44
C LEU A 50 2.80 -11.03 3.15
N LEU A 51 2.69 -10.06 2.24
CA LEU A 51 1.40 -9.56 1.77
C LEU A 51 0.65 -10.59 0.92
N PHE A 52 1.36 -11.51 0.27
CA PHE A 52 0.80 -12.55 -0.60
C PHE A 52 0.77 -13.91 0.10
N HIS A 53 1.81 -14.21 0.87
CA HIS A 53 2.00 -15.46 1.59
C HIS A 53 2.31 -15.22 3.08
N PRO A 54 1.33 -14.75 3.88
CA PRO A 54 1.51 -14.47 5.31
C PRO A 54 1.85 -15.74 6.12
N THR A 55 1.52 -16.92 5.60
CA THR A 55 1.85 -18.21 6.23
C THR A 55 3.35 -18.45 6.37
N ASP A 56 4.19 -17.80 5.56
CA ASP A 56 5.64 -17.98 5.57
C ASP A 56 6.29 -17.48 6.87
N CYS A 57 5.63 -16.57 7.60
CA CYS A 57 6.03 -16.16 8.95
C CYS A 57 5.11 -16.70 10.05
N GLY A 58 4.32 -17.75 9.75
CA GLY A 58 3.41 -18.38 10.70
C GLY A 58 2.10 -17.63 10.95
N MET A 59 1.75 -16.62 10.15
CA MET A 59 0.44 -15.97 10.26
C MET A 59 -0.62 -16.76 9.50
N HIS A 60 -1.65 -17.24 10.20
CA HIS A 60 -2.81 -17.93 9.61
C HIS A 60 -3.83 -16.93 9.04
N GLN A 61 -3.41 -16.12 8.07
CA GLN A 61 -4.26 -15.15 7.38
C GLN A 61 -4.26 -15.43 5.88
N ALA A 62 -5.27 -14.92 5.16
CA ALA A 62 -5.29 -14.98 3.71
C ALA A 62 -4.38 -13.90 3.11
N GLY A 63 -3.71 -14.22 2.01
CA GLY A 63 -2.96 -13.22 1.23
C GLY A 63 -3.85 -12.16 0.61
N LEU A 64 -3.25 -11.04 0.24
CA LEU A 64 -3.91 -9.89 -0.36
C LEU A 64 -4.81 -10.24 -1.57
N PRO A 65 -4.39 -11.07 -2.55
CA PRO A 65 -5.26 -11.44 -3.67
C PRO A 65 -6.51 -12.20 -3.25
N ASN A 66 -6.39 -13.10 -2.26
CA ASN A 66 -7.52 -13.86 -1.74
C ASN A 66 -8.51 -12.96 -1.02
N LEU A 67 -8.01 -12.03 -0.21
CA LEU A 67 -8.85 -11.05 0.49
C LEU A 67 -9.62 -10.15 -0.50
N VAL A 68 -8.96 -9.72 -1.59
CA VAL A 68 -9.63 -8.92 -2.63
C VAL A 68 -10.68 -9.75 -3.38
N ALA A 69 -10.37 -11.01 -3.70
CA ALA A 69 -11.33 -11.91 -4.35
C ALA A 69 -12.55 -12.17 -3.46
N GLU A 70 -12.35 -12.37 -2.16
CA GLU A 70 -13.42 -12.55 -1.17
C GLU A 70 -14.30 -11.28 -1.05
N ALA A 71 -13.69 -10.09 -0.99
CA ALA A 71 -14.42 -8.82 -0.96
C ALA A 71 -15.25 -8.60 -2.23
N LEU A 72 -14.71 -8.97 -3.40
CA LEU A 72 -15.46 -8.93 -4.66
C LEU A 72 -16.61 -9.96 -4.67
N ALA A 73 -16.39 -11.16 -4.14
CA ALA A 73 -17.43 -12.19 -4.05
C ALA A 73 -18.58 -11.79 -3.11
N ALA A 74 -18.31 -10.99 -2.07
CA ALA A 74 -19.33 -10.44 -1.18
C ALA A 74 -20.23 -9.39 -1.85
N CYS A 75 -19.78 -8.81 -2.97
CA CYS A 75 -20.56 -7.84 -3.75
C CYS A 75 -21.53 -8.53 -4.71
N ALA A 76 -22.61 -7.82 -5.06
CA ALA A 76 -23.61 -8.32 -6.01
C ALA A 76 -22.96 -8.75 -7.34
N PRO A 77 -23.28 -9.93 -7.90
CA PRO A 77 -22.62 -10.47 -9.11
C PRO A 77 -22.59 -9.52 -10.30
N ALA A 78 -23.63 -8.70 -10.47
CA ALA A 78 -23.71 -7.71 -11.55
C ALA A 78 -22.62 -6.63 -11.49
N HIS A 79 -22.06 -6.35 -10.31
CA HIS A 79 -21.05 -5.30 -10.12
C HIS A 79 -19.62 -5.85 -10.11
N GLN A 80 -19.44 -7.15 -9.90
CA GLN A 80 -18.11 -7.78 -9.79
C GLN A 80 -17.19 -7.47 -10.99
N PRO A 81 -17.64 -7.54 -12.26
CA PRO A 81 -16.78 -7.25 -13.40
C PRO A 81 -16.37 -5.77 -13.47
N LEU A 82 -17.26 -4.87 -13.05
CA LEU A 82 -16.98 -3.43 -12.99
C LEU A 82 -15.97 -3.12 -11.87
N LEU A 83 -16.13 -3.71 -10.70
CA LEU A 83 -15.22 -3.53 -9.57
C LEU A 83 -13.84 -4.12 -9.85
N ALA A 84 -13.77 -5.31 -10.46
CA ALA A 84 -12.50 -5.95 -10.84
C ALA A 84 -11.67 -5.11 -11.83
N ARG A 85 -12.33 -4.31 -12.69
CA ARG A 85 -11.69 -3.38 -13.62
C ARG A 85 -11.24 -2.05 -12.99
N ASN A 86 -11.68 -1.75 -11.78
CA ASN A 86 -11.48 -0.44 -11.15
C ASN A 86 -10.88 -0.60 -9.75
N ILE A 87 -9.84 -1.43 -9.62
CA ILE A 87 -9.13 -1.60 -8.36
C ILE A 87 -8.07 -0.49 -8.26
N VAL A 88 -8.08 0.27 -7.17
CA VAL A 88 -7.11 1.35 -6.95
C VAL A 88 -6.31 1.03 -5.69
N ILE A 89 -4.99 0.99 -5.79
CA ILE A 89 -4.10 0.82 -4.63
C ILE A 89 -3.69 2.17 -4.06
N VAL A 90 -3.94 2.39 -2.77
CA VAL A 90 -3.68 3.65 -2.06
C VAL A 90 -2.87 3.40 -0.78
N GLY A 91 -2.34 4.47 -0.19
CA GLY A 91 -1.51 4.41 1.02
C GLY A 91 -0.01 4.23 0.72
N GLY A 92 0.80 4.18 1.79
CA GLY A 92 2.26 4.08 1.66
C GLY A 92 2.73 2.74 1.07
N GLY A 93 2.03 1.64 1.39
CA GLY A 93 2.35 0.31 0.88
C GLY A 93 2.20 0.18 -0.65
N ALA A 94 1.38 1.02 -1.27
CA ALA A 94 1.22 1.05 -2.74
C ALA A 94 2.52 1.44 -3.46
N ARG A 95 3.50 2.06 -2.78
CA ARG A 95 4.81 2.40 -3.36
C ARG A 95 5.76 1.20 -3.48
N LEU A 96 5.36 0.01 -3.01
CA LEU A 96 6.17 -1.19 -3.18
C LEU A 96 6.37 -1.48 -4.69
N PRO A 97 7.62 -1.54 -5.18
CA PRO A 97 7.89 -1.77 -6.59
C PRO A 97 7.30 -3.09 -7.06
N GLY A 98 6.55 -3.06 -8.16
CA GLY A 98 5.96 -4.27 -8.76
C GLY A 98 4.68 -4.77 -8.07
N LEU A 99 4.15 -4.07 -7.07
CA LEU A 99 2.92 -4.47 -6.39
C LEU A 99 1.71 -4.53 -7.33
N GLU A 100 1.51 -3.47 -8.13
CA GLU A 100 0.41 -3.38 -9.11
C GLU A 100 0.37 -4.58 -10.07
N PRO A 101 1.43 -4.86 -10.87
CA PRO A 101 1.41 -5.98 -11.81
C PRO A 101 1.39 -7.34 -11.11
N ARG A 102 1.96 -7.46 -9.89
CA ARG A 102 1.91 -8.70 -9.11
C ARG A 102 0.50 -9.01 -8.65
N LEU A 103 -0.19 -8.02 -8.08
CA LEU A 103 -1.56 -8.16 -7.60
C LEU A 103 -2.51 -8.49 -8.75
N ALA A 104 -2.41 -7.79 -9.89
CA ALA A 104 -3.24 -8.07 -11.06
C ALA A 104 -3.07 -9.51 -11.55
N ARG A 105 -1.82 -9.99 -11.63
CA ARG A 105 -1.49 -11.34 -12.08
C ARG A 105 -2.03 -12.43 -11.15
N GLU A 106 -1.95 -12.25 -9.84
CA GLU A 106 -2.44 -13.24 -8.88
C GLU A 106 -3.95 -13.19 -8.66
N LEU A 107 -4.56 -12.02 -8.82
CA LEU A 107 -6.01 -11.87 -8.66
C LEU A 107 -6.78 -12.44 -9.86
N GLN A 108 -6.26 -12.30 -11.08
CA GLN A 108 -6.94 -12.77 -12.29
C GLN A 108 -7.38 -14.26 -12.27
N PRO A 109 -6.55 -15.23 -11.82
CA PRO A 109 -6.97 -16.64 -11.74
C PRO A 109 -7.97 -16.92 -10.62
N LEU A 110 -8.12 -16.03 -9.63
CA LEU A 110 -9.08 -16.18 -8.53
C LEU A 110 -10.49 -15.74 -8.91
N LEU A 111 -10.63 -14.94 -9.97
CA LEU A 111 -11.91 -14.39 -10.41
C LEU A 111 -12.52 -15.19 -11.58
N PRO A 112 -13.85 -15.11 -11.78
CA PRO A 112 -14.50 -15.69 -12.95
C PRO A 112 -13.92 -15.16 -14.26
N ALA A 113 -13.91 -15.99 -15.31
CA ALA A 113 -13.29 -15.67 -16.60
C ALA A 113 -13.83 -14.42 -17.32
N HIS A 114 -15.05 -13.97 -16.97
CA HIS A 114 -15.64 -12.76 -17.54
C HIS A 114 -15.20 -11.46 -16.83
N CYS A 115 -14.54 -11.57 -15.67
CA CYS A 115 -13.95 -10.45 -14.95
C CYS A 115 -12.54 -10.17 -15.48
N VAL A 116 -12.31 -8.96 -15.98
CA VAL A 116 -10.99 -8.48 -16.39
C VAL A 116 -10.40 -7.67 -15.24
N VAL A 117 -9.27 -8.11 -14.69
CA VAL A 117 -8.61 -7.39 -13.59
C VAL A 117 -7.81 -6.21 -14.14
N GLN A 118 -8.03 -5.03 -13.56
CA GLN A 118 -7.18 -3.86 -13.75
C GLN A 118 -6.94 -3.18 -12.42
N VAL A 119 -5.66 -3.01 -12.10
CA VAL A 119 -5.18 -2.36 -10.89
C VAL A 119 -4.52 -1.05 -11.28
N HIS A 120 -4.89 0.03 -10.61
CA HIS A 120 -4.42 1.38 -10.89
C HIS A 120 -3.67 1.93 -9.69
N GLN A 121 -2.48 2.49 -9.92
CA GLN A 121 -1.71 3.17 -8.90
C GLN A 121 -1.65 4.69 -9.19
N PRO A 122 -2.20 5.55 -8.32
CA PRO A 122 -2.05 6.99 -8.46
C PRO A 122 -0.59 7.44 -8.22
N ASN A 123 -0.21 8.62 -8.75
CA ASN A 123 1.16 9.15 -8.61
C ASN A 123 1.60 9.41 -7.14
N ASN A 124 0.66 9.73 -6.24
CA ASN A 124 0.93 9.97 -4.82
C ASN A 124 -0.09 9.19 -3.96
N PRO A 125 0.02 7.85 -3.92
CA PRO A 125 -1.01 7.00 -3.34
C PRO A 125 -1.21 7.25 -1.84
N GLU A 126 -0.16 7.67 -1.12
CA GLU A 126 -0.24 8.03 0.30
C GLU A 126 -1.05 9.30 0.59
N LEU A 127 -1.18 10.19 -0.40
CA LEU A 127 -1.96 11.43 -0.27
C LEU A 127 -3.36 11.31 -0.84
N CYS A 128 -3.72 10.17 -1.44
CA CYS A 128 -5.00 10.00 -2.14
C CYS A 128 -6.21 10.26 -1.23
N ALA A 129 -6.20 9.74 0.00
CA ALA A 129 -7.29 9.96 0.95
C ALA A 129 -7.48 11.46 1.27
N TRP A 130 -6.39 12.15 1.58
CA TRP A 130 -6.41 13.59 1.88
C TRP A 130 -6.85 14.42 0.67
N LYS A 131 -6.29 14.16 -0.52
CA LYS A 131 -6.64 14.87 -1.76
C LYS A 131 -8.11 14.65 -2.13
N GLY A 132 -8.60 13.42 -2.00
CA GLY A 132 -9.99 13.06 -2.29
C GLY A 132 -10.97 13.81 -1.40
N LEU A 133 -10.74 13.77 -0.08
CA LEU A 133 -11.60 14.47 0.88
C LEU A 133 -11.50 15.99 0.73
N SER A 134 -10.30 16.55 0.53
CA SER A 134 -10.11 17.98 0.32
C SER A 134 -10.86 18.48 -0.92
N ALA A 135 -10.79 17.74 -2.04
CA ALA A 135 -11.52 18.09 -3.24
C ALA A 135 -13.04 17.96 -3.05
N ARG A 136 -13.51 16.91 -2.37
CA ARG A 136 -14.95 16.70 -2.09
C ARG A 136 -15.51 17.80 -1.18
N ALA A 137 -14.81 18.17 -0.12
CA ALA A 137 -15.21 19.23 0.80
C ALA A 137 -15.16 20.63 0.16
N ALA A 138 -14.20 20.88 -0.74
CA ALA A 138 -14.15 22.12 -1.50
C ALA A 138 -15.31 22.25 -2.50
N ALA A 139 -15.75 21.13 -3.08
CA ALA A 139 -16.88 21.11 -4.01
C ALA A 139 -18.24 21.24 -3.30
N ASP A 140 -18.34 20.80 -2.06
CA ASP A 140 -19.59 20.74 -1.29
C ASP A 140 -19.29 20.95 0.20
N PRO A 141 -19.43 22.18 0.71
CA PRO A 141 -19.14 22.51 2.10
C PRO A 141 -20.07 21.84 3.12
N GLU A 142 -21.23 21.36 2.68
CA GLU A 142 -22.20 20.65 3.52
C GLU A 142 -21.93 19.14 3.55
N PHE A 143 -20.95 18.68 2.76
CA PHE A 143 -20.54 17.29 2.73
C PHE A 143 -20.03 16.83 4.10
N LEU A 144 -20.76 15.88 4.72
CA LEU A 144 -20.39 15.28 6.01
C LEU A 144 -20.12 16.34 7.09
N ARG A 145 -20.96 17.37 7.14
CA ARG A 145 -20.85 18.46 8.11
C ARG A 145 -21.70 18.17 9.34
N LEU A 146 -21.12 18.41 10.52
CA LEU A 146 -21.82 18.47 11.80
C LEU A 146 -21.44 19.76 12.52
N THR A 147 -22.42 20.55 12.93
CA THR A 147 -22.15 21.77 13.69
C THR A 147 -22.01 21.48 15.18
N LYS A 148 -21.33 22.40 15.89
CA LYS A 148 -21.18 22.31 17.35
C LYS A 148 -22.54 22.31 18.06
N GLY A 149 -23.48 23.17 17.63
CA GLY A 149 -24.82 23.24 18.23
C GLY A 149 -25.62 21.96 18.06
N GLU A 150 -25.60 21.35 16.86
CA GLU A 150 -26.24 20.04 16.64
C GLU A 150 -25.67 18.95 17.55
N TYR A 151 -24.35 18.94 17.76
CA TYR A 151 -23.71 17.98 18.66
C TYR A 151 -24.05 18.25 20.14
N GLU A 152 -24.15 19.52 20.56
CA GLU A 152 -24.52 19.87 21.93
C GLU A 152 -25.98 19.52 22.26
N GLU A 153 -26.89 19.60 21.28
CA GLU A 153 -28.31 19.28 21.44
C GLU A 153 -28.62 17.78 21.32
N LEU A 154 -28.03 17.11 20.34
CA LEU A 154 -28.38 15.73 19.95
C LEU A 154 -27.29 14.71 20.30
N GLY A 155 -26.13 15.19 20.78
CA GLY A 155 -25.04 14.34 21.25
C GLY A 155 -24.35 13.51 20.15
N ALA A 156 -23.77 12.40 20.57
CA ALA A 156 -23.01 11.50 19.70
C ALA A 156 -23.87 10.76 18.68
N ASP A 157 -25.16 10.55 18.95
CA ASP A 157 -26.08 9.86 18.05
C ASP A 157 -26.21 10.63 16.73
N ARG A 158 -26.27 11.96 16.80
CA ARG A 158 -26.28 12.81 15.61
C ARG A 158 -25.01 12.69 14.79
N ALA A 159 -23.85 12.54 15.43
CA ALA A 159 -22.60 12.30 14.71
C ALA A 159 -22.64 10.95 13.99
N LEU A 160 -23.09 9.89 14.67
CA LEU A 160 -23.25 8.58 14.05
C LEU A 160 -24.21 8.64 12.86
N GLU A 161 -25.35 9.33 12.97
CA GLU A 161 -26.29 9.50 11.84
C GLU A 161 -25.66 10.21 10.63
N VAL A 162 -24.89 11.26 10.86
CA VAL A 162 -24.26 12.04 9.78
C VAL A 162 -23.16 11.23 9.09
N PHE A 163 -22.32 10.53 9.85
CA PHE A 163 -21.13 9.86 9.33
C PHE A 163 -21.34 8.37 8.98
N SER A 164 -22.42 7.72 9.41
CA SER A 164 -22.72 6.31 9.10
C SER A 164 -23.33 6.08 7.71
N ARG A 165 -23.75 7.16 7.03
CA ARG A 165 -24.34 7.09 5.69
C ARG A 165 -23.30 6.98 4.56
N TRP A 166 -22.06 6.63 4.92
CA TRP A 166 -20.92 6.41 4.04
C TRP A 166 -20.49 4.95 4.05
#